data_AF-A0A6V7NQW7-F1
#
_entry.id   AF-A0A6V7NQW7-F1
#
_cell.length_a   1.000
_cell.length_b   1.000
_cell.length_c   1.000
_cell.angle_alpha   90.00
_cell.angle_beta   90.00
_cell.angle_gamma   90.00
#
_symmetry.space_group_name_H-M   'P 1'
#
loop_
_entity.id
_entity.type
_entity.pdbx_description
1 polymer ?
#
loop_
_entity_poly.entity_id
_entity_poly.type
_entity_poly.pdbx_seq_one_letter_code
_entity_poly.pdbx_strand_id
1 'polypeptide(L)'
;MPLISPTLPAKPSLQLPLVASSTLTAPVQIHGGGGNLYDLRASNLDISRALEEATRERDELQIKLLEVEVASKEQEEARAKERRDLESEIEISSVRVSDLIEERKKRDRVLSGALSSVRSVREILERIGDRVCEDKFDRNREIKSDLDDELEVLVSEIHSTWELGMEVESRIIECDEMRRKEKKELEDSVRSLTEENRDISNLLRVSVKEKEAVERSLSRLKESGEQRKGAILQIAEKGLQKVGFGYFMGVMGGESHPDNASTKSDASEGEEDLGTLSSTVEKIMKNLRLEISDLRRALDESRSDCEHLQALSVGQAQKITEYEQYITDLEERENLLAHSVEELKVEIAAAGEEVARWKVACELEVEAGKAAIRERDEEVALLREELKRTREGLDMANNKLQLKEKLAATAMAAQAAAETCLRWPTAGLQGCRIGSKS
;
A
#
# COMPACT_ATOMS: atom_id res chain seq x y z
N MET A 1 20.27 -0.31 -24.04
CA MET A 1 19.96 0.18 -25.40
C MET A 1 21.17 0.96 -25.90
N PRO A 2 21.66 0.74 -27.13
CA PRO A 2 22.93 1.30 -27.55
C PRO A 2 22.79 2.80 -27.89
N LEU A 3 23.78 3.54 -27.43
CA LEU A 3 23.96 4.98 -27.60
C LEU A 3 24.11 5.32 -29.10
N ILE A 4 23.25 6.22 -29.59
CA ILE A 4 23.37 6.81 -30.92
C ILE A 4 24.30 8.02 -30.79
N SER A 5 25.52 7.89 -31.30
CA SER A 5 26.45 9.01 -31.46
C SER A 5 25.95 9.95 -32.57
N PRO A 6 25.97 11.28 -32.39
CA PRO A 6 25.68 12.20 -33.47
C PRO A 6 26.93 12.40 -34.34
N THR A 7 26.83 11.93 -35.57
CA THR A 7 27.77 12.15 -36.67
C THR A 7 27.85 13.65 -36.99
N LEU A 8 29.03 14.25 -36.80
CA LEU A 8 29.36 15.59 -37.29
C LEU A 8 29.21 15.66 -38.82
N PRO A 9 28.54 16.69 -39.38
CA PRO A 9 28.58 16.90 -40.83
C PRO A 9 29.96 17.41 -41.24
N ALA A 10 30.56 16.69 -42.18
CA ALA A 10 31.82 17.06 -42.81
C ALA A 10 31.71 18.45 -43.45
N LYS A 11 32.69 19.32 -43.15
CA LYS A 11 32.95 20.58 -43.84
C LYS A 11 32.94 20.37 -45.36
N PRO A 12 32.15 21.12 -46.14
CA PRO A 12 32.38 21.18 -47.57
C PRO A 12 33.72 21.87 -47.80
N SER A 13 34.68 21.10 -48.29
CA SER A 13 35.94 21.62 -48.81
C SER A 13 35.61 22.46 -50.04
N LEU A 14 35.45 23.77 -49.85
CA LEU A 14 35.44 24.73 -50.94
C LEU A 14 36.85 24.76 -51.55
N GLN A 15 37.06 23.87 -52.52
CA GLN A 15 38.09 24.04 -53.53
C GLN A 15 37.78 25.36 -54.26
N LEU A 16 38.47 26.43 -53.87
CA LEU A 16 38.60 27.61 -54.71
C LEU A 16 39.28 27.17 -56.01
N PRO A 17 38.67 27.40 -57.18
CA PRO A 17 39.32 27.10 -58.44
C PRO A 17 40.57 27.96 -58.57
N LEU A 18 41.67 27.29 -58.89
CA LEU A 18 42.92 27.86 -59.36
C LEU A 18 42.57 28.87 -60.47
N VAL A 19 42.63 30.18 -60.17
CA VAL A 19 42.49 31.21 -61.19
C VAL A 19 43.74 31.10 -62.06
N ALA A 20 43.60 30.36 -63.17
CA ALA A 20 44.54 30.37 -64.26
C ALA A 20 44.73 31.82 -64.68
N SER A 21 45.94 32.34 -64.49
CA SER A 21 46.43 33.56 -65.13
C SER A 21 46.38 33.34 -66.64
N SER A 22 45.21 33.61 -67.22
CA SER A 22 45.02 33.65 -68.66
C SER A 22 45.63 34.95 -69.15
N THR A 23 46.90 34.84 -69.56
CA THR A 23 47.60 35.80 -70.40
C THR A 23 46.83 35.92 -71.72
N LEU A 24 45.86 36.83 -71.77
CA LEU A 24 45.21 37.26 -72.99
C LEU A 24 46.12 38.26 -73.71
N THR A 25 47.16 37.73 -74.36
CA THR A 25 47.94 38.44 -75.36
C THR A 25 47.15 38.37 -76.68
N ALA A 26 46.24 39.32 -76.88
CA ALA A 26 45.64 39.56 -78.20
C ALA A 26 46.47 40.64 -78.93
N PRO A 27 46.91 40.40 -80.18
CA PRO A 27 47.67 41.38 -80.95
C PRO A 27 46.73 42.46 -81.46
N VAL A 28 46.90 43.69 -80.98
CA VAL A 28 46.26 44.86 -81.59
C VAL A 28 46.90 45.09 -82.96
N GLN A 29 46.16 44.75 -84.02
CA GLN A 29 46.44 45.19 -85.38
C GLN A 29 46.39 46.72 -85.44
N ILE A 30 47.55 47.35 -85.52
CA ILE A 30 47.66 48.79 -85.82
C ILE A 30 47.40 48.97 -87.32
N HIS A 31 46.13 49.16 -87.68
CA HIS A 31 45.78 49.77 -88.96
C HIS A 31 45.92 51.29 -88.83
N GLY A 32 46.68 51.86 -89.75
CA GLY A 32 47.00 53.28 -89.80
C GLY A 32 45.77 54.17 -89.86
N GLY A 33 45.76 55.15 -88.98
CA GLY A 33 44.93 56.34 -89.02
C GLY A 33 45.54 57.32 -88.03
N GLY A 34 46.00 58.48 -88.50
CA GLY A 34 46.56 59.55 -87.67
C GLY A 34 45.49 60.13 -86.75
N GLY A 35 45.24 59.44 -85.64
CA GLY A 35 44.48 59.89 -84.49
C GLY A 35 45.43 60.08 -83.31
N ASN A 36 45.33 61.25 -82.69
CA ASN A 36 46.18 61.81 -81.64
C ASN A 36 46.81 60.80 -80.65
N LEU A 37 48.14 60.86 -80.47
CA LEU A 37 48.91 60.29 -79.35
C LEU A 37 48.32 60.65 -77.96
N TYR A 38 47.56 61.75 -77.90
CA TYR A 38 46.80 62.19 -76.73
C TYR A 38 45.65 61.24 -76.35
N ASP A 39 44.98 60.60 -77.33
CA ASP A 39 43.84 59.71 -77.08
C ASP A 39 44.28 58.37 -76.45
N LEU A 40 45.43 57.84 -76.88
CA LEU A 40 46.03 56.64 -76.27
C LEU A 40 46.51 56.90 -74.82
N ARG A 41 46.98 58.12 -74.54
CA ARG A 41 47.44 58.51 -73.20
C ARG A 41 46.26 58.72 -72.26
N ALA A 42 45.16 59.30 -72.75
CA ALA A 42 43.91 59.42 -72.02
C ALA A 42 43.33 58.03 -71.68
N SER A 43 43.28 57.13 -72.66
CA SER A 43 42.82 55.75 -72.46
C SER A 43 43.65 54.97 -71.43
N ASN A 44 44.99 55.09 -71.45
CA ASN A 44 45.83 54.48 -70.41
C ASN A 44 45.59 55.06 -69.01
N LEU A 45 45.37 56.37 -68.91
CA LEU A 45 45.06 57.02 -67.63
C LEU A 45 43.72 56.53 -67.06
N ASP A 46 42.72 56.36 -67.92
CA ASP A 46 41.41 55.84 -67.54
C ASP A 46 41.48 54.35 -67.13
N ILE A 47 42.30 53.54 -67.82
CA ILE A 47 42.57 52.15 -67.43
C ILE A 47 43.28 52.07 -66.07
N SER A 48 44.28 52.92 -65.81
CA SER A 48 44.95 52.96 -64.50
C SER A 48 43.99 53.36 -63.38
N ARG A 49 43.10 54.33 -63.64
CA ARG A 49 42.06 54.73 -62.68
C ARG A 49 41.07 53.59 -62.40
N ALA A 50 40.60 52.92 -63.45
CA ALA A 50 39.71 51.76 -63.33
C ALA A 50 40.39 50.59 -62.59
N LEU A 51 41.69 50.38 -62.80
CA LEU A 51 42.47 49.36 -62.09
C LEU A 51 42.62 49.72 -60.60
N GLU A 52 42.92 50.98 -60.28
CA GLU A 52 42.97 51.46 -58.88
C GLU A 52 41.61 51.31 -58.18
N GLU A 53 40.52 51.69 -58.84
CA GLU A 53 39.16 51.50 -58.35
C GLU A 53 38.84 50.02 -58.12
N ALA A 54 39.14 49.15 -59.10
CA ALA A 54 38.96 47.71 -58.96
C ALA A 54 39.82 47.11 -57.83
N THR A 55 41.04 47.62 -57.60
CA THR A 55 41.85 47.18 -56.46
C THR A 55 41.28 47.64 -55.12
N ARG A 56 40.76 48.87 -55.02
CA ARG A 56 40.08 49.36 -53.82
C ARG A 56 38.82 48.55 -53.53
N GLU A 57 38.00 48.29 -54.55
CA GLU A 57 36.80 47.45 -54.42
C GLU A 57 37.15 46.03 -53.98
N ARG A 58 38.20 45.43 -54.57
CA ARG A 58 38.71 44.11 -54.15
C ARG A 58 39.14 44.12 -52.68
N ASP A 59 39.90 45.12 -52.25
CA ASP A 59 40.40 45.21 -50.88
C ASP A 59 39.24 45.46 -49.90
N GLU A 60 38.25 46.26 -50.27
CA GLU A 60 37.01 46.45 -49.50
C GLU A 60 36.21 45.15 -49.39
N LEU A 61 36.08 44.39 -50.48
CA LEU A 61 35.43 43.07 -50.47
C LEU A 61 36.20 42.06 -49.62
N GLN A 62 37.54 42.10 -49.62
CA GLN A 62 38.35 41.25 -48.75
C GLN A 62 38.14 41.56 -47.27
N ILE A 63 38.03 42.84 -46.90
CA ILE A 63 37.71 43.25 -45.52
C ILE A 63 36.32 42.74 -45.13
N LYS A 64 35.30 42.99 -45.96
CA LYS A 64 33.93 42.52 -45.71
C LYS A 64 33.86 40.99 -45.60
N LEU A 65 34.62 40.26 -46.40
CA LEU A 65 34.69 38.80 -46.33
C LEU A 65 35.27 38.33 -44.99
N LEU A 66 36.35 38.97 -44.51
CA LEU A 66 36.94 38.67 -43.21
C LEU A 66 35.98 38.99 -42.05
N GLU A 67 35.28 40.12 -42.11
CA GLU A 67 34.26 40.48 -41.11
C GLU A 67 33.13 39.45 -41.04
N VAL A 68 32.63 38.98 -42.20
CA VAL A 68 31.63 37.91 -42.26
C VAL A 68 32.18 36.59 -41.73
N GLU A 69 33.43 36.25 -42.04
CA GLU A 69 34.06 35.02 -41.52
C GLU A 69 34.21 35.06 -39.99
N VAL A 70 34.63 36.19 -39.42
CA VAL A 70 34.73 36.39 -37.96
C VAL A 70 33.33 36.32 -37.32
N ALA A 71 32.35 37.04 -37.86
CA ALA A 71 30.98 37.00 -37.34
C ALA A 71 30.36 35.60 -37.44
N SER A 72 30.66 34.85 -38.50
CA SER A 72 30.23 33.45 -38.65
C SER A 72 30.88 32.55 -37.60
N LYS A 73 32.17 32.73 -37.31
CA LYS A 73 32.88 31.96 -36.27
C LYS A 73 32.34 32.27 -34.88
N GLU A 74 32.13 33.54 -34.56
CA GLU A 74 31.54 33.96 -33.27
C GLU A 74 30.13 33.39 -33.09
N GLN A 75 29.30 33.39 -34.15
CA GLN A 75 27.98 32.78 -34.13
C GLN A 75 28.04 31.25 -33.95
N GLU A 76 29.01 30.59 -34.59
CA GLU A 76 29.22 29.14 -34.45
C GLU A 76 29.68 28.78 -33.03
N GLU A 77 30.59 29.55 -32.43
CA GLU A 77 31.04 29.39 -31.05
C GLU A 77 29.91 29.63 -30.04
N ALA A 78 29.09 30.66 -30.25
CA ALA A 78 27.91 30.92 -29.41
C ALA A 78 26.92 29.74 -29.45
N ARG A 79 26.61 29.23 -30.64
CA ARG A 79 25.77 28.03 -30.81
C ARG A 79 26.41 26.77 -30.21
N ALA A 80 27.74 26.64 -30.30
CA ALA A 80 28.45 25.52 -29.69
C ALA A 80 28.45 25.58 -28.16
N LYS A 81 28.44 26.79 -27.58
CA LYS A 81 28.26 26.98 -26.14
C LYS A 81 26.83 26.63 -25.70
N GLU A 82 25.83 27.16 -26.40
CA GLU A 82 24.41 26.86 -26.12
C GLU A 82 24.12 25.35 -26.22
N ARG A 83 24.69 24.66 -27.22
CA ARG A 83 24.59 23.19 -27.32
C ARG A 83 25.17 22.47 -26.11
N ARG A 84 26.36 22.89 -25.64
CA ARG A 84 26.99 22.28 -24.45
C ARG A 84 26.16 22.52 -23.19
N ASP A 85 25.60 23.71 -23.04
CA ASP A 85 24.75 24.05 -21.91
C ASP A 85 23.47 23.17 -21.92
N LEU A 86 22.80 23.04 -23.07
CA LEU A 86 21.64 22.16 -23.25
C LEU A 86 21.98 20.67 -23.03
N GLU A 87 23.12 20.20 -23.53
CA GLU A 87 23.58 18.81 -23.30
C GLU A 87 23.75 18.53 -21.81
N SER A 88 24.33 19.46 -21.06
CA SER A 88 24.48 19.33 -19.61
C SER A 88 23.15 19.31 -18.87
N GLU A 89 22.17 20.11 -19.30
CA GLU A 89 20.82 20.12 -18.71
C GLU A 89 20.05 18.84 -19.04
N ILE A 90 20.19 18.33 -20.27
CA ILE A 90 19.64 17.03 -20.67
C ILE A 90 20.24 15.92 -19.81
N GLU A 91 21.56 15.92 -19.59
CA GLU A 91 22.23 14.92 -18.74
C GLU A 91 21.70 14.97 -17.29
N ILE A 92 21.61 16.16 -16.69
CA ILE A 92 21.04 16.35 -15.34
C ILE A 92 19.59 15.86 -15.28
N SER A 93 18.77 16.22 -16.28
CA SER A 93 17.36 15.80 -16.34
C SER A 93 17.23 14.28 -16.52
N SER A 94 18.11 13.66 -17.31
CA SER A 94 18.14 12.22 -17.54
C SER A 94 18.47 11.46 -16.27
N VAL A 95 19.43 11.94 -15.47
CA VAL A 95 19.75 11.37 -14.16
C VAL A 95 18.53 11.46 -13.24
N ARG A 96 17.92 12.64 -13.13
CA ARG A 96 16.72 12.85 -12.29
C ARG A 96 15.55 11.94 -12.69
N VAL A 97 15.31 11.76 -13.99
CA VAL A 97 14.29 10.84 -14.50
C VAL A 97 14.63 9.39 -14.15
N SER A 98 15.90 8.99 -14.24
CA SER A 98 16.36 7.66 -13.85
C SER A 98 16.12 7.38 -12.35
N ASP A 99 16.42 8.35 -11.48
CA ASP A 99 16.18 8.24 -10.04
C ASP A 99 14.68 8.10 -9.73
N LEU A 100 13.84 8.91 -10.37
CA LEU A 100 12.37 8.82 -10.22
C LEU A 100 11.80 7.48 -10.69
N ILE A 101 12.36 6.91 -11.76
CA ILE A 101 11.97 5.57 -12.25
C ILE A 101 12.36 4.49 -11.24
N GLU A 102 13.54 4.57 -10.63
CA GLU A 102 13.96 3.57 -9.63
C GLU A 102 13.13 3.68 -8.34
N GLU A 103 12.82 4.90 -7.88
CA GLU A 103 11.91 5.12 -6.77
C GLU A 103 10.48 4.63 -7.07
N ARG A 104 9.99 4.80 -8.31
CA ARG A 104 8.72 4.19 -8.73
C ARG A 104 8.78 2.66 -8.63
N LYS A 105 9.81 2.01 -9.17
CA LYS A 105 9.96 0.54 -9.07
C LYS A 105 10.05 0.04 -7.63
N LYS A 106 10.68 0.80 -6.72
CA LYS A 106 10.69 0.48 -5.29
C LYS A 106 9.26 0.52 -4.72
N ARG A 107 8.47 1.56 -5.04
CA ARG A 107 7.07 1.66 -4.63
C ARG A 107 6.22 0.53 -5.19
N ASP A 108 6.32 0.22 -6.48
CA ASP A 108 5.55 -0.85 -7.13
C ASP A 108 5.86 -2.22 -6.50
N ARG A 109 7.12 -2.49 -6.14
CA ARG A 109 7.51 -3.69 -5.37
C ARG A 109 6.82 -3.77 -4.01
N VAL A 110 6.75 -2.66 -3.28
CA VAL A 110 6.08 -2.60 -1.97
C VAL A 110 4.56 -2.78 -2.12
N LEU A 111 3.94 -2.11 -3.10
CA LEU A 111 2.50 -2.25 -3.37
C LEU A 111 2.13 -3.69 -3.75
N SER A 112 2.92 -4.33 -4.60
CA SER A 112 2.76 -5.74 -4.95
C SER A 112 2.85 -6.66 -3.72
N GLY A 113 3.81 -6.41 -2.82
CA GLY A 113 3.95 -7.14 -1.56
C GLY A 113 2.73 -6.95 -0.64
N ALA A 114 2.26 -5.72 -0.48
CA ALA A 114 1.07 -5.41 0.31
C ALA A 114 -0.18 -6.09 -0.28
N LEU A 115 -0.36 -6.04 -1.59
CA LEU A 115 -1.48 -6.68 -2.28
C LEU A 115 -1.50 -8.21 -2.09
N SER A 116 -0.34 -8.85 -2.16
CA SER A 116 -0.24 -10.29 -1.87
C SER A 116 -0.61 -10.63 -0.43
N SER A 117 -0.24 -9.77 0.52
CA SER A 117 -0.56 -9.94 1.94
C SER A 117 -2.06 -9.78 2.19
N VAL A 118 -2.69 -8.77 1.61
CA VAL A 118 -4.15 -8.53 1.71
C VAL A 118 -4.93 -9.70 1.12
N ARG A 119 -4.54 -10.21 -0.06
CA ARG A 119 -5.16 -11.41 -0.63
C ARG A 119 -5.02 -12.64 0.26
N SER A 120 -3.86 -12.82 0.90
CA SER A 120 -3.67 -13.91 1.86
C SER A 120 -4.59 -13.78 3.08
N VAL A 121 -4.78 -12.56 3.61
CA VAL A 121 -5.73 -12.31 4.71
C VAL A 121 -7.16 -12.61 4.26
N ARG A 122 -7.53 -12.18 3.05
CA ARG A 122 -8.84 -12.47 2.46
C ARG A 122 -9.08 -13.98 2.37
N GLU A 123 -8.13 -14.76 1.85
CA GLU A 123 -8.23 -16.23 1.80
C GLU A 123 -8.37 -16.86 3.20
N ILE A 124 -7.73 -16.30 4.22
CA ILE A 124 -7.91 -16.75 5.61
C ILE A 124 -9.33 -16.46 6.09
N LEU A 125 -9.85 -15.25 5.84
CA LEU A 125 -11.22 -14.86 6.20
C LEU A 125 -12.25 -15.74 5.49
N GLU A 126 -12.09 -16.00 4.19
CA GLU A 126 -12.97 -16.91 3.44
C GLU A 126 -12.95 -18.33 4.04
N ARG A 127 -11.78 -18.86 4.43
CA ARG A 127 -11.67 -20.17 5.11
C ARG A 127 -12.25 -20.18 6.51
N ILE A 128 -12.20 -19.07 7.26
CA ILE A 128 -12.87 -18.96 8.56
C ILE A 128 -14.37 -18.94 8.32
N GLY A 129 -14.83 -18.12 7.39
CA GLY A 129 -16.22 -18.03 6.98
C GLY A 129 -16.83 -19.38 6.60
N ASP A 130 -16.19 -20.12 5.69
CA ASP A 130 -16.64 -21.46 5.25
C ASP A 130 -16.65 -22.50 6.40
N ARG A 131 -15.98 -22.26 7.53
CA ARG A 131 -15.96 -23.15 8.71
C ARG A 131 -16.99 -22.79 9.78
N VAL A 132 -17.37 -21.52 9.87
CA VAL A 132 -18.26 -21.03 10.93
C VAL A 132 -19.74 -21.31 10.59
N CYS A 133 -20.11 -21.37 9.31
CA CYS A 133 -21.49 -21.68 8.88
C CYS A 133 -21.52 -22.55 7.62
N GLU A 134 -22.55 -23.39 7.48
CA GLU A 134 -22.79 -24.18 6.25
C GLU A 134 -23.22 -23.30 5.06
N ASP A 135 -23.75 -22.12 5.33
CA ASP A 135 -24.15 -21.14 4.31
C ASP A 135 -22.93 -20.46 3.69
N LYS A 136 -22.65 -20.76 2.42
CA LYS A 136 -21.53 -20.19 1.68
C LYS A 136 -21.66 -18.66 1.58
N PHE A 137 -20.54 -17.95 1.68
CA PHE A 137 -20.46 -16.54 1.34
C PHE A 137 -20.90 -16.31 -0.11
N ASP A 138 -21.54 -15.18 -0.38
CA ASP A 138 -21.90 -14.80 -1.74
C ASP A 138 -20.61 -14.38 -2.46
N ARG A 139 -19.95 -15.35 -3.09
CA ARG A 139 -18.57 -15.25 -3.63
C ARG A 139 -18.42 -14.24 -4.79
N ASN A 140 -19.47 -13.52 -5.15
CA ASN A 140 -19.58 -12.75 -6.38
C ASN A 140 -19.50 -11.22 -6.20
N ARG A 141 -19.03 -10.70 -5.07
CA ARG A 141 -18.56 -9.30 -5.01
C ARG A 141 -17.17 -9.16 -5.64
N GLU A 142 -17.06 -9.59 -6.89
CA GLU A 142 -15.90 -9.29 -7.71
C GLU A 142 -16.07 -7.83 -8.16
N ILE A 143 -15.42 -6.91 -7.45
CA ILE A 143 -15.26 -5.53 -7.92
C ILE A 143 -14.39 -5.62 -9.17
N LYS A 144 -15.02 -5.68 -10.35
CA LYS A 144 -14.33 -5.52 -11.63
C LYS A 144 -13.75 -4.12 -11.67
N SER A 145 -12.50 -3.99 -11.27
CA SER A 145 -11.75 -2.75 -11.41
C SER A 145 -11.13 -2.74 -12.81
N ASP A 146 -11.69 -1.94 -13.71
CA ASP A 146 -11.06 -1.45 -14.96
C ASP A 146 -9.92 -0.44 -14.64
N LEU A 147 -9.21 -0.66 -13.52
CA LEU A 147 -8.28 0.31 -12.93
C LEU A 147 -6.86 -0.13 -13.24
N ASP A 148 -6.14 0.73 -13.96
CA ASP A 148 -4.75 0.49 -14.38
C ASP A 148 -3.74 0.87 -13.27
N ASP A 149 -4.21 1.54 -12.21
CA ASP A 149 -3.38 2.00 -11.08
C ASP A 149 -3.32 0.94 -9.96
N GLU A 150 -2.11 0.40 -9.72
CA GLU A 150 -1.85 -0.61 -8.66
C GLU A 150 -2.31 -0.17 -7.26
N LEU A 151 -2.21 1.12 -6.96
CA LEU A 151 -2.68 1.67 -5.68
C LEU A 151 -4.20 1.58 -5.54
N GLU A 152 -4.93 1.83 -6.62
CA GLU A 152 -6.40 1.79 -6.63
C GLU A 152 -6.91 0.34 -6.51
N VAL A 153 -6.21 -0.60 -7.16
CA VAL A 153 -6.43 -2.04 -6.99
C VAL A 153 -6.21 -2.45 -5.54
N LEU A 154 -5.10 -2.01 -4.91
CA LEU A 154 -4.81 -2.32 -3.52
C LEU A 154 -5.87 -1.76 -2.57
N VAL A 155 -6.28 -0.51 -2.74
CA VAL A 155 -7.33 0.12 -1.91
C VAL A 155 -8.65 -0.63 -2.06
N SER A 156 -9.02 -1.02 -3.27
CA SER A 156 -10.25 -1.78 -3.54
C SER A 156 -10.22 -3.16 -2.88
N GLU A 157 -9.09 -3.88 -2.97
CA GLU A 157 -8.94 -5.20 -2.33
C GLU A 157 -8.95 -5.08 -0.80
N ILE A 158 -8.31 -4.07 -0.22
CA ILE A 158 -8.35 -3.79 1.23
C ILE A 158 -9.79 -3.55 1.67
N HIS A 159 -10.55 -2.73 0.93
CA HIS A 159 -11.93 -2.43 1.26
C HIS A 159 -12.81 -3.69 1.20
N SER A 160 -12.68 -4.48 0.13
CA SER A 160 -13.39 -5.76 -0.01
C SER A 160 -13.04 -6.75 1.10
N THR A 161 -11.76 -6.84 1.48
CA THR A 161 -11.30 -7.71 2.59
C THR A 161 -11.87 -7.24 3.93
N TRP A 162 -11.95 -5.93 4.16
CA TRP A 162 -12.55 -5.37 5.35
C TRP A 162 -14.05 -5.64 5.44
N GLU A 163 -14.81 -5.45 4.34
CA GLU A 163 -16.23 -5.81 4.28
C GLU A 163 -16.45 -7.29 4.59
N LEU A 164 -15.63 -8.18 4.00
CA LEU A 164 -15.67 -9.61 4.28
C LEU A 164 -15.39 -9.91 5.76
N GLY A 165 -14.42 -9.21 6.36
CA GLY A 165 -14.10 -9.33 7.78
C GLY A 165 -15.29 -9.01 8.69
N MET A 166 -16.01 -7.92 8.38
CA MET A 166 -17.23 -7.54 9.10
C MET A 166 -18.34 -8.59 8.97
N GLU A 167 -18.51 -9.17 7.77
CA GLU A 167 -19.51 -10.22 7.56
C GLU A 167 -19.16 -11.51 8.33
N VAL A 168 -17.88 -11.93 8.30
CA VAL A 168 -17.39 -13.09 9.06
C VAL A 168 -17.60 -12.88 10.56
N GLU A 169 -17.28 -11.69 11.09
CA GLU A 169 -17.48 -11.36 12.50
C GLU A 169 -18.96 -11.45 12.90
N SER A 170 -19.86 -10.83 12.12
CA SER A 170 -21.30 -10.88 12.39
C SER A 170 -21.82 -12.33 12.45
N ARG A 171 -21.39 -13.18 11.50
CA ARG A 171 -21.80 -14.59 11.47
C ARG A 171 -21.25 -15.40 12.64
N ILE A 172 -20.02 -15.15 13.08
CA ILE A 172 -19.46 -15.77 14.30
C ILE A 172 -20.33 -15.43 15.50
N ILE A 173 -20.72 -14.16 15.66
CA ILE A 173 -21.58 -13.73 16.76
C ILE A 173 -22.93 -14.45 16.72
N GLU A 174 -23.57 -14.52 15.56
CA GLU A 174 -24.85 -15.22 15.37
C GLU A 174 -24.74 -16.73 15.67
N CYS A 175 -23.70 -17.40 15.17
CA CYS A 175 -23.44 -18.81 15.43
C CYS A 175 -23.20 -19.08 16.93
N ASP A 176 -22.47 -18.20 17.60
CA ASP A 176 -22.21 -18.28 19.04
C ASP A 176 -23.49 -18.11 19.87
N GLU A 177 -24.41 -17.25 19.42
CA GLU A 177 -25.72 -17.09 20.03
C GLU A 177 -26.61 -18.33 19.86
N MET A 178 -26.67 -18.90 18.66
CA MET A 178 -27.43 -20.13 18.40
C MET A 178 -26.92 -21.28 19.27
N ARG A 179 -25.59 -21.49 19.30
CA ARG A 179 -24.96 -22.52 20.12
C ARG A 179 -25.20 -22.31 21.62
N ARG A 180 -25.26 -21.05 22.09
CA ARG A 180 -25.64 -20.74 23.49
C ARG A 180 -27.09 -21.06 23.79
N LYS A 181 -28.01 -20.81 22.86
CA LYS A 181 -29.44 -21.15 23.01
C LYS A 181 -29.63 -22.66 23.05
N GLU A 182 -29.06 -23.38 22.07
CA GLU A 182 -29.12 -24.84 22.02
C GLU A 182 -28.53 -25.48 23.28
N LYS A 183 -27.38 -24.99 23.76
CA LYS A 183 -26.79 -25.46 25.03
C LYS A 183 -27.75 -25.29 26.22
N LYS A 184 -28.42 -24.13 26.33
CA LYS A 184 -29.40 -23.90 27.42
C LYS A 184 -30.59 -24.84 27.30
N GLU A 185 -31.12 -25.05 26.10
CA GLU A 185 -32.23 -25.97 25.84
C GLU A 185 -31.85 -27.41 26.21
N LEU A 186 -30.65 -27.85 25.85
CA LEU A 186 -30.12 -29.17 26.25
C LEU A 186 -29.93 -29.26 27.77
N GLU A 187 -29.39 -28.23 28.42
CA GLU A 187 -29.23 -28.19 29.88
C GLU A 187 -30.59 -28.27 30.61
N ASP A 188 -31.60 -27.55 30.12
CA ASP A 188 -32.96 -27.60 30.66
C ASP A 188 -33.61 -28.97 30.43
N SER A 189 -33.40 -29.58 29.26
CA SER A 189 -33.85 -30.95 28.98
C SER A 189 -33.18 -31.97 29.89
N VAL A 190 -31.87 -31.86 30.14
CA VAL A 190 -31.15 -32.74 31.07
C VAL A 190 -31.68 -32.55 32.48
N ARG A 191 -31.89 -31.30 32.93
CA ARG A 191 -32.46 -31.01 34.26
C ARG A 191 -33.83 -31.67 34.42
N SER A 192 -34.71 -31.52 33.42
CA SER A 192 -36.03 -32.15 33.42
C SER A 192 -35.95 -33.69 33.48
N LEU A 193 -35.08 -34.30 32.67
CA LEU A 193 -34.88 -35.76 32.68
C LEU A 193 -34.30 -36.26 34.01
N THR A 194 -33.42 -35.49 34.66
CA THR A 194 -32.89 -35.86 35.98
C THR A 194 -33.95 -35.79 37.07
N GLU A 195 -34.87 -34.83 36.99
CA GLU A 195 -36.00 -34.71 37.91
C GLU A 195 -36.99 -35.86 37.72
N GLU A 196 -37.35 -36.18 36.47
CA GLU A 196 -38.20 -37.32 36.15
C GLU A 196 -37.58 -38.65 36.64
N ASN A 197 -36.28 -38.86 36.41
CA ASN A 197 -35.57 -40.04 36.93
C ASN A 197 -35.58 -40.11 38.46
N ARG A 198 -35.49 -38.96 39.14
CA ARG A 198 -35.61 -38.89 40.60
C ARG A 198 -37.01 -39.29 41.05
N ASP A 199 -38.04 -38.83 40.34
CA ASP A 199 -39.44 -39.12 40.67
C ASP A 199 -39.80 -40.58 40.40
N ILE A 200 -39.34 -41.16 39.29
CA ILE A 200 -39.43 -42.60 39.01
C ILE A 200 -38.71 -43.41 40.10
N SER A 201 -37.51 -43.00 40.50
CA SER A 201 -36.76 -43.66 41.57
C SER A 201 -37.49 -43.61 42.91
N ASN A 202 -38.15 -42.49 43.23
CA ASN A 202 -38.98 -42.36 44.41
C ASN A 202 -40.23 -43.25 44.34
N LEU A 203 -40.90 -43.30 43.19
CA LEU A 203 -42.06 -44.16 42.96
C LEU A 203 -41.71 -45.63 43.13
N LEU A 204 -40.62 -46.09 42.50
CA LEU A 204 -40.12 -47.47 42.65
C LEU A 204 -39.80 -47.81 44.10
N ARG A 205 -39.17 -46.89 44.85
CA ARG A 205 -38.88 -47.07 46.27
C ARG A 205 -40.16 -47.23 47.10
N VAL A 206 -41.21 -46.46 46.81
CA VAL A 206 -42.52 -46.59 47.46
C VAL A 206 -43.16 -47.93 47.11
N SER A 207 -43.19 -48.31 45.83
CA SER A 207 -43.75 -49.59 45.36
C SER A 207 -43.04 -50.79 45.98
N VAL A 208 -41.71 -50.76 46.13
CA VAL A 208 -40.94 -51.82 46.82
C VAL A 208 -41.34 -51.90 48.29
N LYS A 209 -41.41 -50.77 49.01
CA LYS A 209 -41.83 -50.76 50.42
C LYS A 209 -43.25 -51.29 50.62
N GLU A 210 -44.16 -50.98 49.70
CA GLU A 210 -45.55 -51.45 49.73
C GLU A 210 -45.64 -52.95 49.41
N LYS A 211 -44.89 -53.42 48.40
CA LYS A 211 -44.74 -54.86 48.10
C LYS A 211 -44.22 -55.63 49.31
N GLU A 212 -43.13 -55.18 49.94
CA GLU A 212 -42.59 -55.82 51.14
C GLU A 212 -43.60 -55.81 52.30
N ALA A 213 -44.39 -54.75 52.45
CA ALA A 213 -45.44 -54.69 53.48
C ALA A 213 -46.54 -55.73 53.24
N VAL A 214 -46.92 -55.95 51.97
CA VAL A 214 -47.83 -57.02 51.56
C VAL A 214 -47.21 -58.40 51.77
N GLU A 215 -45.96 -58.62 51.40
CA GLU A 215 -45.28 -59.91 51.66
C GLU A 215 -45.16 -60.18 53.16
N ARG A 216 -44.92 -59.15 53.98
CA ARG A 216 -44.90 -59.23 55.44
C ARG A 216 -46.28 -59.46 56.06
N SER A 217 -47.38 -59.07 55.41
CA SER A 217 -48.74 -59.40 55.89
C SER A 217 -49.14 -60.82 55.45
N LEU A 218 -48.75 -61.22 54.25
CA LEU A 218 -49.04 -62.53 53.66
C LEU A 218 -48.24 -63.65 54.34
N SER A 219 -47.00 -63.41 54.75
CA SER A 219 -46.17 -64.36 55.51
C SER A 219 -46.68 -64.60 56.94
N ARG A 220 -47.53 -63.73 57.51
CA ARG A 220 -48.21 -63.95 58.80
C ARG A 220 -49.43 -64.87 58.69
N LEU A 221 -49.95 -65.12 57.49
CA LEU A 221 -51.12 -65.96 57.20
C LEU A 221 -50.72 -67.43 56.93
N LYS A 222 -49.84 -68.00 57.77
CA LYS A 222 -49.18 -69.29 57.51
C LYS A 222 -50.07 -70.53 57.73
N GLU A 223 -51.34 -70.40 58.09
CA GLU A 223 -52.26 -71.53 58.32
C GLU A 223 -53.63 -71.38 57.62
N SER A 224 -54.05 -72.46 56.95
CA SER A 224 -55.30 -72.69 56.19
C SER A 224 -55.40 -72.07 54.77
N GLY A 225 -55.64 -72.95 53.77
CA GLY A 225 -55.65 -72.60 52.34
C GLY A 225 -56.80 -71.69 51.89
N GLU A 226 -57.90 -71.62 52.64
CA GLU A 226 -59.08 -70.79 52.30
C GLU A 226 -58.98 -69.37 52.87
N GLN A 227 -58.49 -69.17 54.11
CA GLN A 227 -58.23 -67.82 54.64
C GLN A 227 -57.11 -67.12 53.88
N ARG A 228 -56.11 -67.87 53.42
CA ARG A 228 -55.01 -67.35 52.59
C ARG A 228 -55.49 -66.84 51.23
N LYS A 229 -56.37 -67.58 50.54
CA LYS A 229 -56.96 -67.16 49.26
C LYS A 229 -57.81 -65.88 49.41
N GLY A 230 -58.67 -65.82 50.44
CA GLY A 230 -59.49 -64.64 50.71
C GLY A 230 -58.69 -63.38 51.05
N ALA A 231 -57.63 -63.52 51.87
CA ALA A 231 -56.74 -62.42 52.21
C ALA A 231 -55.91 -61.93 51.01
N ILE A 232 -55.43 -62.84 50.15
CA ILE A 232 -54.72 -62.49 48.91
C ILE A 232 -55.64 -61.70 47.97
N LEU A 233 -56.90 -62.13 47.83
CA LEU A 233 -57.91 -61.42 47.03
C LEU A 233 -58.21 -60.03 47.58
N GLN A 234 -58.38 -59.87 48.90
CA GLN A 234 -58.60 -58.56 49.52
C GLN A 234 -57.39 -57.62 49.40
N ILE A 235 -56.18 -58.15 49.53
CA ILE A 235 -54.96 -57.35 49.38
C ILE A 235 -54.77 -56.94 47.91
N ALA A 236 -55.04 -57.85 46.96
CA ALA A 236 -55.04 -57.53 45.53
C ALA A 236 -56.10 -56.48 45.19
N GLU A 237 -57.33 -56.61 45.72
CA GLU A 237 -58.43 -55.66 45.52
C GLU A 237 -58.07 -54.27 46.07
N LYS A 238 -57.52 -54.19 47.30
CA LYS A 238 -57.07 -52.91 47.90
C LYS A 238 -55.87 -52.31 47.17
N GLY A 239 -54.94 -53.12 46.68
CA GLY A 239 -53.80 -52.67 45.88
C GLY A 239 -54.27 -52.08 44.55
N LEU A 240 -55.13 -52.79 43.82
CA LEU A 240 -55.68 -52.40 42.52
C LEU A 240 -56.50 -51.11 42.61
N GLN A 241 -57.27 -50.96 43.69
CA GLN A 241 -58.09 -49.77 43.96
C GLN A 241 -57.23 -48.52 44.24
N LYS A 242 -56.02 -48.70 44.82
CA LYS A 242 -55.11 -47.61 45.18
C LYS A 242 -54.26 -47.11 44.00
N VAL A 243 -54.06 -47.94 42.97
CA VAL A 243 -53.45 -47.55 41.68
C VAL A 243 -54.48 -47.18 40.59
N GLY A 244 -55.76 -47.03 40.95
CA GLY A 244 -56.79 -46.47 40.06
C GLY A 244 -57.48 -47.44 39.09
N PHE A 245 -57.23 -48.75 39.18
CA PHE A 245 -57.93 -49.78 38.39
C PHE A 245 -59.13 -50.33 39.18
N GLY A 246 -60.21 -49.55 39.27
CA GLY A 246 -61.45 -49.94 39.96
C GLY A 246 -62.58 -50.31 39.01
N TYR A 247 -63.00 -51.59 39.07
CA TYR A 247 -64.32 -52.15 38.72
C TYR A 247 -64.74 -52.26 37.24
N PHE A 248 -64.75 -53.48 36.70
CA PHE A 248 -65.83 -54.09 35.91
C PHE A 248 -65.54 -55.59 35.76
N MET A 249 -66.33 -56.47 36.39
CA MET A 249 -66.88 -57.72 35.82
C MET A 249 -67.46 -58.59 36.93
N GLY A 250 -68.78 -58.80 36.87
CA GLY A 250 -69.50 -59.73 37.73
C GLY A 250 -69.57 -61.14 37.15
N VAL A 251 -69.64 -62.10 38.07
CA VAL A 251 -70.44 -63.35 38.09
C VAL A 251 -70.39 -64.29 36.87
N MET A 252 -69.85 -65.49 37.10
CA MET A 252 -70.32 -66.86 36.78
C MET A 252 -69.09 -67.77 37.05
N GLY A 253 -69.04 -68.76 37.94
CA GLY A 253 -69.98 -69.86 38.24
C GLY A 253 -69.37 -71.17 37.71
N GLY A 254 -69.03 -72.15 38.57
CA GLY A 254 -68.76 -73.54 38.14
C GLY A 254 -67.64 -74.32 38.85
N GLU A 255 -68.02 -75.07 39.88
CA GLU A 255 -67.59 -76.38 40.42
C GLU A 255 -66.31 -77.11 39.93
N SER A 256 -65.51 -77.65 40.87
CA SER A 256 -65.21 -79.11 41.03
C SER A 256 -64.11 -79.40 42.08
N HIS A 257 -64.35 -80.44 42.88
CA HIS A 257 -63.48 -81.17 43.83
C HIS A 257 -62.73 -82.30 43.07
N PRO A 258 -61.86 -83.19 43.64
CA PRO A 258 -61.10 -83.23 44.90
C PRO A 258 -59.61 -83.68 44.72
N ASP A 259 -59.00 -84.13 45.83
CA ASP A 259 -57.81 -85.00 45.97
C ASP A 259 -56.44 -84.36 46.24
N ASN A 260 -55.55 -84.90 47.08
CA ASN A 260 -55.58 -85.80 48.25
C ASN A 260 -54.14 -85.79 48.84
N ALA A 261 -53.93 -86.46 49.98
CA ALA A 261 -52.65 -86.81 50.63
C ALA A 261 -51.94 -85.66 51.38
N SER A 262 -52.04 -85.58 52.71
CA SER A 262 -51.37 -86.43 53.71
C SER A 262 -49.85 -86.40 53.60
N THR A 263 -49.17 -85.81 54.59
CA THR A 263 -48.37 -86.56 55.58
C THR A 263 -47.82 -85.61 56.64
N LYS A 264 -48.17 -85.91 57.90
CA LYS A 264 -47.40 -85.61 59.10
C LYS A 264 -45.99 -86.21 58.99
N SER A 265 -45.00 -85.54 59.56
CA SER A 265 -43.98 -86.12 60.45
C SER A 265 -42.99 -85.00 60.76
N ASP A 266 -43.04 -84.44 61.96
CA ASP A 266 -42.40 -84.94 63.18
C ASP A 266 -41.05 -84.25 63.37
N ALA A 267 -41.03 -83.44 64.42
CA ALA A 267 -39.82 -82.97 65.05
C ALA A 267 -39.12 -84.18 65.66
N SER A 268 -37.87 -84.44 65.29
CA SER A 268 -37.07 -85.47 65.91
C SER A 268 -35.60 -85.03 65.88
N GLU A 269 -35.09 -84.81 67.10
CA GLU A 269 -33.79 -85.24 67.60
C GLU A 269 -32.57 -84.83 66.74
N GLY A 270 -31.73 -83.88 67.13
CA GLY A 270 -31.08 -83.87 68.43
C GLY A 270 -29.91 -84.86 68.50
N GLU A 271 -29.12 -85.04 67.43
CA GLU A 271 -27.79 -85.68 67.50
C GLU A 271 -26.99 -85.55 66.15
N GLU A 272 -26.65 -84.33 65.71
CA GLU A 272 -25.73 -84.11 64.55
C GLU A 272 -24.76 -82.92 64.77
N ASP A 273 -24.25 -82.72 65.99
CA ASP A 273 -23.54 -81.48 66.33
C ASP A 273 -22.04 -81.42 65.94
N LEU A 274 -21.45 -82.49 65.39
CA LEU A 274 -20.03 -82.49 64.98
C LEU A 274 -19.79 -82.43 63.46
N GLY A 275 -20.68 -83.01 62.64
CA GLY A 275 -20.59 -82.95 61.17
C GLY A 275 -21.10 -81.62 60.58
N THR A 276 -22.14 -81.06 61.20
CA THR A 276 -22.79 -79.82 60.74
C THR A 276 -21.96 -78.58 61.06
N LEU A 277 -21.30 -78.55 62.22
CA LEU A 277 -20.41 -77.47 62.61
C LEU A 277 -19.18 -77.38 61.68
N SER A 278 -18.58 -78.53 61.35
CA SER A 278 -17.44 -78.60 60.43
C SER A 278 -17.80 -78.09 59.03
N SER A 279 -18.95 -78.51 58.48
CA SER A 279 -19.49 -78.01 57.20
C SER A 279 -19.76 -76.50 57.22
N THR A 280 -20.29 -75.98 58.33
CA THR A 280 -20.57 -74.55 58.49
C THR A 280 -19.27 -73.73 58.53
N VAL A 281 -18.27 -74.19 59.29
CA VAL A 281 -16.93 -73.57 59.36
C VAL A 281 -16.23 -73.62 58.00
N GLU A 282 -16.33 -74.74 57.27
CA GLU A 282 -15.73 -74.87 55.94
C GLU A 282 -16.36 -73.89 54.92
N LYS A 283 -17.68 -73.69 55.00
CA LYS A 283 -18.41 -72.71 54.19
C LYS A 283 -18.02 -71.27 54.53
N ILE A 284 -17.88 -70.97 55.82
CA ILE A 284 -17.38 -69.66 56.30
C ILE A 284 -15.94 -69.43 55.80
N MET A 285 -15.05 -70.42 55.91
CA MET A 285 -13.67 -70.29 55.43
C MET A 285 -13.58 -70.10 53.90
N LYS A 286 -14.42 -70.80 53.11
CA LYS A 286 -14.50 -70.59 51.66
C LYS A 286 -15.00 -69.18 51.33
N ASN A 287 -16.04 -68.71 52.01
CA ASN A 287 -16.55 -67.34 51.84
C ASN A 287 -15.49 -66.29 52.20
N LEU A 288 -14.82 -66.43 53.34
CA LEU A 288 -13.75 -65.51 53.75
C LEU A 288 -12.59 -65.50 52.76
N ARG A 289 -12.22 -66.64 52.17
CA ARG A 289 -11.18 -66.70 51.13
C ARG A 289 -11.59 -65.97 49.85
N LEU A 290 -12.86 -66.10 49.44
CA LEU A 290 -13.41 -65.37 48.30
C LEU A 290 -13.41 -63.87 48.58
N GLU A 291 -13.89 -63.45 49.75
CA GLU A 291 -13.92 -62.05 50.17
C GLU A 291 -12.51 -61.44 50.25
N ILE A 292 -11.52 -62.18 50.79
CA ILE A 292 -10.12 -61.75 50.78
C ILE A 292 -9.59 -61.59 49.34
N SER A 293 -9.97 -62.48 48.43
CA SER A 293 -9.57 -62.38 47.02
C SER A 293 -10.21 -61.18 46.33
N ASP A 294 -11.49 -60.92 46.60
CA ASP A 294 -12.23 -59.80 46.04
C ASP A 294 -11.71 -58.46 46.56
N LEU A 295 -11.43 -58.35 47.86
CA LEU A 295 -10.83 -57.16 48.46
C LEU A 295 -9.43 -56.86 47.91
N ARG A 296 -8.61 -57.90 47.64
CA ARG A 296 -7.31 -57.72 47.00
C ARG A 296 -7.44 -57.17 45.58
N ARG A 297 -8.35 -57.74 44.78
CA ARG A 297 -8.63 -57.24 43.42
C ARG A 297 -9.12 -55.79 43.45
N ALA A 298 -10.04 -55.44 44.34
CA ALA A 298 -10.53 -54.08 44.49
C ALA A 298 -9.43 -53.09 44.94
N LEU A 299 -8.50 -53.54 45.80
CA LEU A 299 -7.34 -52.74 46.20
C LEU A 299 -6.38 -52.50 45.02
N ASP A 300 -6.12 -53.54 44.22
CA ASP A 300 -5.24 -53.44 43.06
C ASP A 300 -5.87 -52.56 41.95
N GLU A 301 -7.18 -52.66 41.72
CA GLU A 301 -7.92 -51.72 40.84
C GLU A 301 -7.83 -50.28 41.35
N SER A 302 -8.10 -50.05 42.64
CA SER A 302 -7.99 -48.71 43.23
C SER A 302 -6.57 -48.12 43.15
N ARG A 303 -5.54 -48.95 43.23
CA ARG A 303 -4.14 -48.52 43.02
C ARG A 303 -3.89 -48.14 41.57
N SER A 304 -4.34 -48.97 40.62
CA SER A 304 -4.25 -48.67 39.19
C SER A 304 -4.94 -47.35 38.84
N ASP A 305 -6.13 -47.11 39.38
CA ASP A 305 -6.86 -45.85 39.17
C ASP A 305 -6.12 -44.65 39.77
N CYS A 306 -5.51 -44.82 40.95
CA CYS A 306 -4.70 -43.79 41.59
C CYS A 306 -3.45 -43.45 40.76
N GLU A 307 -2.74 -44.46 40.24
CA GLU A 307 -1.58 -44.28 39.34
C GLU A 307 -1.99 -43.56 38.04
N HIS A 308 -3.15 -43.91 37.48
CA HIS A 308 -3.69 -43.24 36.28
C HIS A 308 -4.00 -41.76 36.54
N LEU A 309 -4.70 -41.44 37.64
CA LEU A 309 -4.99 -40.07 38.04
C LEU A 309 -3.70 -39.28 38.34
N GLN A 310 -2.71 -39.92 38.96
CA GLN A 310 -1.40 -39.31 39.19
C GLN A 310 -0.70 -38.98 37.88
N ALA A 311 -0.71 -39.88 36.89
CA ALA A 311 -0.14 -39.62 35.57
C ALA A 311 -0.83 -38.46 34.85
N LEU A 312 -2.16 -38.39 34.92
CA LEU A 312 -2.95 -37.27 34.39
C LEU A 312 -2.59 -35.94 35.08
N SER A 313 -2.49 -35.96 36.41
CA SER A 313 -2.12 -34.78 37.20
C SER A 313 -0.72 -34.27 36.86
N VAL A 314 0.27 -35.18 36.74
CA VAL A 314 1.64 -34.83 36.33
C VAL A 314 1.65 -34.25 34.91
N GLY A 315 0.91 -34.85 33.97
CA GLY A 315 0.82 -34.34 32.60
C GLY A 315 0.15 -32.97 32.51
N GLN A 316 -0.86 -32.70 33.35
CA GLN A 316 -1.47 -31.37 33.46
C GLN A 316 -0.49 -30.36 34.07
N ALA A 317 0.23 -30.73 35.13
CA ALA A 317 1.23 -29.86 35.75
C ALA A 317 2.34 -29.47 34.76
N GLN A 318 2.82 -30.41 33.95
CA GLN A 318 3.81 -30.12 32.89
C GLN A 318 3.28 -29.12 31.87
N LYS A 319 2.05 -29.30 31.37
CA LYS A 319 1.45 -28.35 30.42
C LYS A 319 1.27 -26.96 31.03
N ILE A 320 0.90 -26.88 32.31
CA ILE A 320 0.81 -25.60 33.02
C ILE A 320 2.18 -24.93 33.05
N THR A 321 3.25 -25.65 33.40
CA THR A 321 4.60 -25.08 33.41
C THR A 321 5.09 -24.65 32.03
N GLU A 322 4.73 -25.38 30.97
CA GLU A 322 5.04 -25.00 29.58
C GLU A 322 4.30 -23.71 29.17
N TYR A 323 3.01 -23.59 29.51
CA TYR A 323 2.25 -22.37 29.24
C TYR A 323 2.73 -21.18 30.07
N GLU A 324 3.14 -21.40 31.33
CA GLU A 324 3.75 -20.36 32.15
C GLU A 324 5.03 -19.80 31.49
N GLN A 325 5.93 -20.68 31.01
CA GLN A 325 7.13 -20.27 30.28
C GLN A 325 6.79 -19.52 28.98
N TYR A 326 5.80 -20.00 28.23
CA TYR A 326 5.37 -19.32 27.01
C TYR A 326 4.79 -17.93 27.28
N ILE A 327 4.03 -17.77 28.38
CA ILE A 327 3.51 -16.46 28.81
C ILE A 327 4.68 -15.52 29.16
N THR A 328 5.67 -15.99 29.92
CA THR A 328 6.82 -15.15 30.28
C THR A 328 7.62 -14.71 29.05
N ASP A 329 7.82 -15.59 28.07
CA ASP A 329 8.51 -15.24 26.82
C ASP A 329 7.74 -14.17 26.02
N LEU A 330 6.40 -14.24 26.01
CA LEU A 330 5.56 -13.24 25.38
C LEU A 330 5.62 -11.89 26.10
N GLU A 331 5.62 -11.88 27.43
CA GLU A 331 5.76 -10.66 28.24
C GLU A 331 7.13 -9.99 28.02
N GLU A 332 8.21 -10.77 27.95
CA GLU A 332 9.55 -10.24 27.64
C GLU A 332 9.59 -9.63 26.23
N ARG A 333 8.98 -10.29 25.24
CA ARG A 333 8.88 -9.77 23.87
C ARG A 333 8.05 -8.48 23.82
N GLU A 334 6.93 -8.43 24.53
CA GLU A 334 6.10 -7.23 24.64
C GLU A 334 6.90 -6.07 25.25
N ASN A 335 7.64 -6.34 26.33
CA ASN A 335 8.48 -5.34 26.98
C ASN A 335 9.56 -4.80 26.03
N LEU A 336 10.25 -5.66 25.29
CA LEU A 336 11.25 -5.23 24.30
C LEU A 336 10.64 -4.38 23.18
N LEU A 337 9.48 -4.77 22.67
CA LEU A 337 8.76 -4.01 21.65
C LEU A 337 8.30 -2.65 22.19
N ALA A 338 7.81 -2.60 23.43
CA ALA A 338 7.42 -1.35 24.08
C ALA A 338 8.60 -0.38 24.22
N HIS A 339 9.78 -0.87 24.62
CA HIS A 339 11.00 -0.06 24.68
C HIS A 339 11.40 0.45 23.29
N SER A 340 11.41 -0.42 22.28
CA SER A 340 11.74 -0.03 20.90
C SER A 340 10.78 1.02 20.34
N VAL A 341 9.47 0.91 20.63
CA VAL A 341 8.48 1.92 20.22
C VAL A 341 8.75 3.25 20.90
N GLU A 342 9.13 3.26 22.18
CA GLU A 342 9.43 4.51 22.89
C GLU A 342 10.70 5.18 22.36
N GLU A 343 11.75 4.41 22.05
CA GLU A 343 12.96 4.92 21.38
C GLU A 343 12.62 5.55 20.03
N LEU A 344 11.83 4.87 19.19
CA LEU A 344 11.41 5.39 17.90
C LEU A 344 10.57 6.68 18.02
N LYS A 345 9.73 6.80 19.04
CA LYS A 345 8.99 8.06 19.29
C LYS A 345 9.93 9.22 19.59
N VAL A 346 10.97 8.99 20.39
CA VAL A 346 11.97 10.01 20.71
C VAL A 346 12.73 10.42 19.44
N GLU A 347 13.12 9.46 18.60
CA GLU A 347 13.79 9.74 17.32
C GLU A 347 12.89 10.53 16.35
N ILE A 348 11.60 10.17 16.25
CA ILE A 348 10.62 10.90 15.43
C ILE A 348 10.46 12.34 15.93
N ALA A 349 10.40 12.56 17.25
CA ALA A 349 10.30 13.89 17.82
C ALA A 349 11.55 14.74 17.47
N ALA A 350 12.75 14.18 17.65
CA ALA A 350 14.00 14.86 17.32
C ALA A 350 14.11 15.18 15.81
N ALA A 351 13.72 14.25 14.94
CA ALA A 351 13.67 14.47 13.49
C ALA A 351 12.64 15.55 13.12
N GLY A 352 11.49 15.59 13.81
CA GLY A 352 10.48 16.63 13.65
C GLY A 352 11.01 18.02 13.98
N GLU A 353 11.78 18.15 15.06
CA GLU A 353 12.45 19.41 15.44
C GLU A 353 13.51 19.84 14.42
N GLU A 354 14.28 18.89 13.89
CA GLU A 354 15.26 19.14 12.82
C GLU A 354 14.54 19.68 11.56
N VAL A 355 13.49 19.00 11.11
CA VAL A 355 12.68 19.44 9.97
C VAL A 355 12.10 20.84 10.20
N ALA A 356 11.62 21.15 11.40
CA ALA A 356 11.15 22.49 11.74
C ALA A 356 12.27 23.54 11.64
N ARG A 357 13.47 23.22 12.12
CA ARG A 357 14.66 24.10 12.00
C ARG A 357 15.06 24.35 10.55
N TRP A 358 15.11 23.32 9.71
CA TRP A 358 15.40 23.48 8.28
C TRP A 358 14.35 24.30 7.54
N LYS A 359 13.07 24.10 7.84
CA LYS A 359 11.98 24.90 7.24
C LYS A 359 12.16 26.39 7.50
N VAL A 360 12.43 26.78 8.75
CA VAL A 360 12.67 28.18 9.12
C VAL A 360 13.90 28.73 8.41
N ALA A 361 14.98 27.96 8.31
CA ALA A 361 16.18 28.37 7.59
C ALA A 361 15.90 28.63 6.09
N CYS A 362 15.17 27.72 5.43
CA CYS A 362 14.79 27.90 4.03
C CYS A 362 13.88 29.11 3.81
N GLU A 363 12.92 29.36 4.72
CA GLU A 363 12.06 30.54 4.65
C GLU A 363 12.87 31.84 4.74
N LEU A 364 13.85 31.91 5.64
CA LEU A 364 14.75 33.05 5.78
C LEU A 364 15.62 33.26 4.53
N GLU A 365 16.14 32.19 3.94
CA GLU A 365 16.90 32.27 2.68
C GLU A 365 16.05 32.78 1.51
N VAL A 366 14.79 32.32 1.42
CA VAL A 366 13.84 32.80 0.41
C VAL A 366 13.55 34.28 0.60
N GLU A 367 13.30 34.73 1.83
CA GLU A 367 13.05 36.15 2.11
C GLU A 367 14.29 37.02 1.83
N ALA A 368 15.49 36.54 2.17
CA ALA A 368 16.75 37.19 1.80
C ALA A 368 16.92 37.28 0.27
N GLY A 369 16.61 36.20 -0.45
CA GLY A 369 16.63 36.18 -1.92
C GLY A 369 15.66 37.18 -2.54
N LYS A 370 14.41 37.25 -2.04
CA LYS A 370 13.42 38.26 -2.47
C LYS A 370 13.88 39.68 -2.20
N ALA A 371 14.53 39.94 -1.06
CA ALA A 371 15.08 41.26 -0.75
C ALA A 371 16.19 41.65 -1.74
N ALA A 372 17.12 40.73 -2.03
CA ALA A 372 18.20 40.97 -2.99
C ALA A 372 17.67 41.23 -4.41
N ILE A 373 16.65 40.48 -4.86
CA ILE A 373 16.02 40.71 -6.17
C ILE A 373 15.41 42.11 -6.24
N ARG A 374 14.68 42.55 -5.20
CA ARG A 374 14.11 43.90 -5.15
C ARG A 374 15.18 44.99 -5.26
N GLU A 375 16.28 44.87 -4.54
CA GLU A 375 17.41 45.81 -4.63
C GLU A 375 18.02 45.83 -6.05
N ARG A 376 18.22 44.66 -6.66
CA ARG A 376 18.71 44.57 -8.05
C ARG A 376 17.74 45.22 -9.04
N ASP A 377 16.43 45.05 -8.86
CA ASP A 377 15.42 45.66 -9.72
C ASP A 377 15.41 47.19 -9.59
N GLU A 378 15.61 47.71 -8.37
CA GLU A 378 15.78 49.16 -8.11
C GLU A 378 17.04 49.70 -8.80
N GLU A 379 18.19 49.02 -8.68
CA GLU A 379 19.42 49.39 -9.39
C GLU A 379 19.23 49.41 -10.91
N VAL A 380 18.57 48.38 -11.46
CA VAL A 380 18.29 48.28 -12.89
C VAL A 380 17.36 49.41 -13.34
N ALA A 381 16.36 49.79 -12.54
CA ALA A 381 15.49 50.92 -12.83
C ALA A 381 16.27 52.24 -12.90
N LEU A 382 17.16 52.49 -11.93
CA LEU A 382 18.01 53.68 -11.90
C LEU A 382 18.96 53.73 -13.11
N LEU A 383 19.62 52.61 -13.42
CA LEU A 383 20.52 52.51 -14.58
C LEU A 383 19.77 52.72 -15.90
N ARG A 384 18.53 52.23 -16.02
CA ARG A 384 17.68 52.47 -17.20
C ARG A 384 17.36 53.95 -17.37
N GLU A 385 17.04 54.65 -16.28
CA GLU A 385 16.81 56.10 -16.35
C GLU A 385 18.09 56.87 -16.70
N GLU A 386 19.24 56.49 -16.14
CA GLU A 386 20.54 57.09 -16.48
C GLU A 386 20.91 56.88 -17.95
N LEU A 387 20.69 55.67 -18.48
CA LEU A 387 20.89 55.35 -19.89
C LEU A 387 19.95 56.19 -20.77
N LYS A 388 18.68 56.35 -20.36
CA LYS A 388 17.75 57.23 -21.07
C LYS A 388 18.23 58.69 -21.10
N ARG A 389 18.68 59.23 -19.96
CA ARG A 389 19.21 60.61 -19.86
C ARG A 389 20.47 60.80 -20.71
N THR A 390 21.40 59.84 -20.70
CA THR A 390 22.63 59.93 -21.52
C THR A 390 22.33 59.82 -23.01
N ARG A 391 21.37 58.97 -23.40
CA ARG A 391 20.90 58.88 -24.79
C ARG A 391 20.28 60.18 -25.27
N GLU A 392 19.39 60.79 -24.49
CA GLU A 392 18.81 62.10 -24.81
C GLU A 392 19.90 63.19 -24.92
N GLY A 393 20.90 63.15 -24.04
CA GLY A 393 22.09 64.01 -24.11
C GLY A 393 22.90 63.83 -25.40
N LEU A 394 23.13 62.58 -25.81
CA LEU A 394 23.82 62.23 -27.05
C LEU A 394 23.03 62.72 -28.28
N ASP A 395 21.71 62.50 -28.31
CA ASP A 395 20.85 62.93 -29.42
C ASP A 395 20.88 64.46 -29.58
N MET A 396 20.83 65.21 -28.48
CA MET A 396 20.99 66.68 -28.50
C MET A 396 22.37 67.11 -29.03
N ALA A 397 23.45 66.44 -28.59
CA ALA A 397 24.80 66.73 -29.06
C ALA A 397 24.97 66.42 -30.55
N ASN A 398 24.41 65.31 -31.03
CA ASN A 398 24.42 64.90 -32.43
C ASN A 398 23.64 65.90 -33.30
N ASN A 399 22.45 66.32 -32.88
CA ASN A 399 21.67 67.36 -33.57
C ASN A 399 22.46 68.68 -33.67
N LYS A 400 23.16 69.06 -32.60
CA LYS A 400 24.02 70.26 -32.59
C LYS A 400 25.20 70.13 -33.56
N LEU A 401 25.81 68.95 -33.64
CA LEU A 401 26.89 68.67 -34.57
C LEU A 401 26.41 68.77 -36.02
N GLN A 402 25.26 68.16 -36.35
CA GLN A 402 24.66 68.26 -37.69
C GLN A 402 24.34 69.71 -38.09
N LEU A 403 23.86 70.55 -37.16
CA LEU A 403 23.65 71.97 -37.42
C LEU A 403 24.97 72.70 -37.71
N LYS A 404 26.04 72.39 -36.98
CA LYS A 404 27.37 72.95 -37.24
C LYS A 404 27.93 72.49 -38.58
N GLU A 405 27.75 71.22 -38.95
CA GLU A 405 28.16 70.71 -40.27
C GLU A 405 27.41 71.40 -41.40
N LYS A 406 26.09 71.57 -41.28
CA LYS A 406 25.27 72.34 -42.24
C LYS A 406 25.75 73.79 -42.34
N LEU A 407 26.01 74.44 -41.21
CA LEU A 407 26.52 75.81 -41.19
C LEU A 407 27.88 75.90 -41.88
N ALA A 408 28.81 74.99 -41.56
CA ALA A 408 30.13 74.92 -42.21
C ALA A 408 30.01 74.69 -43.72
N ALA A 409 29.14 73.79 -44.16
CA ALA A 409 28.86 73.56 -45.58
C ALA A 409 28.31 74.82 -46.27
N THR A 410 27.36 75.53 -45.65
CA THR A 410 26.84 76.79 -46.21
C THR A 410 27.90 77.91 -46.25
N ALA A 411 28.75 78.01 -45.22
CA ALA A 411 29.86 78.95 -45.19
C ALA A 411 30.90 78.64 -46.27
N MET A 412 31.24 77.37 -46.47
CA MET A 412 32.13 76.93 -47.56
C MET A 412 31.52 77.21 -48.94
N ALA A 413 30.23 76.95 -49.14
CA ALA A 413 29.54 77.27 -50.39
C ALA A 413 29.50 78.79 -50.65
N ALA A 414 29.25 79.60 -49.62
CA ALA A 414 29.29 81.05 -49.71
C ALA A 414 30.70 81.57 -50.02
N GLN A 415 31.74 81.00 -49.40
CA GLN A 415 33.14 81.30 -49.72
C GLN A 415 33.47 80.94 -51.16
N ALA A 416 33.09 79.75 -51.63
CA ALA A 416 33.29 79.34 -53.02
C ALA A 416 32.58 80.28 -54.02
N ALA A 417 31.35 80.73 -53.69
CA ALA A 417 30.63 81.73 -54.47
C ALA A 417 31.34 83.10 -54.47
N ALA A 418 31.88 83.54 -53.32
CA ALA A 418 32.65 84.79 -53.23
C ALA A 418 33.97 84.71 -54.00
N GLU A 419 34.69 83.59 -53.91
CA GLU A 419 35.93 83.35 -54.65
C GLU A 419 35.70 83.29 -56.15
N THR A 420 34.60 82.69 -56.61
CA THR A 420 34.23 82.71 -58.04
C THR A 420 33.88 84.12 -58.52
N CYS A 421 33.21 84.94 -57.71
CA CYS A 421 33.02 86.37 -58.01
C CYS A 421 34.35 87.15 -58.10
N LEU A 422 35.33 86.84 -57.25
CA LEU A 422 36.67 87.44 -57.26
C LEU A 422 37.57 86.94 -58.41
N ARG A 423 37.37 85.69 -58.86
CA ARG A 423 38.15 85.07 -59.94
C ARG A 423 37.83 85.63 -61.33
N TRP A 424 36.82 86.49 -61.47
CA TRP A 424 36.63 87.34 -62.64
C TRP A 424 37.53 88.58 -62.53
N PRO A 425 38.62 88.70 -63.30
CA PRO A 425 39.34 89.96 -63.41
C PRO A 425 38.50 90.91 -64.27
N THR A 426 38.43 92.15 -63.81
CA THR A 426 38.19 93.37 -64.60
C THR A 426 38.21 93.17 -66.13
N ALA A 427 37.04 92.90 -66.71
CA ALA A 427 36.77 93.09 -68.12
C ALA A 427 35.41 93.77 -68.25
N GLY A 428 35.42 95.10 -68.34
CA GLY A 428 34.27 95.89 -68.76
C GLY A 428 33.63 96.74 -67.67
N LEU A 429 34.19 97.94 -67.44
CA LEU A 429 33.38 99.12 -67.16
C LEU A 429 32.28 99.23 -68.22
N GLN A 430 31.00 99.12 -67.83
CA GLN A 430 29.85 99.94 -68.28
C GLN A 430 28.51 99.24 -67.98
N GLY A 431 27.64 99.90 -67.21
CA GLY A 431 26.20 99.73 -67.37
C GLY A 431 25.38 99.48 -66.09
N CYS A 432 24.59 100.50 -65.73
CA CYS A 432 23.30 100.43 -64.99
C CYS A 432 23.39 100.21 -63.47
N ARG A 433 23.33 101.24 -62.61
CA ARG A 433 22.32 102.31 -62.40
C ARG A 433 20.98 101.78 -61.83
N ILE A 434 20.88 101.90 -60.51
CA ILE A 434 19.74 102.30 -59.65
C ILE A 434 18.36 101.69 -59.95
N GLY A 435 17.80 101.04 -58.92
CA GLY A 435 16.39 100.65 -58.88
C GLY A 435 15.87 100.42 -57.45
N SER A 436 15.96 101.44 -56.59
CA SER A 436 15.19 101.49 -55.34
C SER A 436 13.72 101.71 -55.66
N LYS A 437 12.83 100.78 -55.31
CA LYS A 437 11.41 101.06 -55.09
C LYS A 437 10.85 100.19 -53.96
N SER A 438 10.09 100.91 -53.14
CA SER A 438 9.19 100.59 -52.02
C SER A 438 8.73 99.17 -51.78
#